data_AF-A0A7S1MWE0-F1
#
_entry.id   AF-A0A7S1MWE0-F1
#
_cell.length_a   1.000
_cell.length_b   1.000
_cell.length_c   1.000
_cell.angle_alpha   90.00
_cell.angle_beta   90.00
_cell.angle_gamma   90.00
#
_symmetry.space_group_name_H-M   'P 1'
#
loop_
_entity.id
_entity.type
_entity.pdbx_description
1 polymer ?
#
loop_
_entity_poly.entity_id
_entity_poly.type
_entity_poly.pdbx_seq_one_letter_code
_entity_poly.pdbx_strand_id
1 'polypeptide(L)'
;NHPKVAAGVMTQTIIAMVIGAIGILGLLYSEVSSCLVYREMDQIKAAELDSAPKSVTLQQKIQWWHGGYSAVYRPVLTLAATLTIVVASCVALLGQCGVLDKVSEEYDLSGTQFGGDCVLRAIMLSVVDGVGMALFLSSIVWMCTRTGFALGALFLSAASDLVRSLGYAWLVLVWAIVIAGAAFFLIRSCNEEE
;
A
#
# COMPACT_ATOMS: atom_id res chain seq x y z
N ASN A 1 1.57 5.95 -37.82
CA ASN A 1 0.77 5.46 -36.67
C ASN A 1 1.51 5.34 -35.33
N HIS A 2 2.85 5.42 -35.29
CA HIS A 2 3.64 5.46 -34.04
C HIS A 2 3.44 6.70 -33.13
N PRO A 3 3.34 7.96 -33.63
CA PRO A 3 3.31 9.13 -32.74
C PRO A 3 1.97 9.30 -32.00
N LYS A 4 0.86 8.83 -32.57
CA LYS A 4 -0.46 8.89 -31.93
C LYS A 4 -0.59 7.90 -30.75
N VAL A 5 0.02 6.72 -30.85
CA VAL A 5 0.05 5.74 -29.75
C VAL A 5 0.97 6.23 -28.65
N ALA A 6 2.16 6.74 -28.99
CA ALA A 6 3.09 7.31 -28.01
C ALA A 6 2.49 8.51 -27.25
N ALA A 7 1.74 9.38 -27.94
CA ALA A 7 1.02 10.49 -27.31
C ALA A 7 -0.11 10.01 -26.38
N GLY A 8 -0.85 8.97 -26.76
CA GLY A 8 -1.90 8.37 -25.92
C GLY A 8 -1.33 7.74 -24.65
N VAL A 9 -0.23 7.00 -24.78
CA VAL A 9 0.50 6.37 -23.65
C VAL A 9 1.04 7.43 -22.71
N MET A 10 1.71 8.47 -23.23
CA MET A 10 2.19 9.57 -22.39
C MET A 10 1.07 10.23 -21.60
N THR A 11 -0.08 10.47 -22.24
CA THR A 11 -1.24 11.10 -21.58
C THR A 11 -1.78 10.22 -20.45
N GLN A 12 -1.89 8.92 -20.67
CA GLN A 12 -2.32 7.95 -19.64
C GLN A 12 -1.32 7.84 -18.49
N THR A 13 -0.01 7.85 -18.78
CA THR A 13 1.03 7.86 -17.75
C THR A 13 0.99 9.15 -16.92
N ILE A 14 0.74 10.31 -17.53
CA ILE A 14 0.59 11.58 -16.80
C ILE A 14 -0.62 11.53 -15.87
N ILE A 15 -1.77 11.04 -16.36
CA ILE A 15 -2.98 10.87 -15.54
C ILE A 15 -2.70 9.90 -14.38
N ALA A 16 -2.05 8.78 -14.65
CA ALA A 16 -1.65 7.82 -13.63
C ALA A 16 -0.72 8.45 -12.58
N MET A 17 0.27 9.25 -12.98
CA MET A 17 1.16 9.95 -12.05
C MET A 17 0.40 10.92 -11.13
N VAL A 18 -0.57 11.67 -11.67
CA VAL A 18 -1.38 12.60 -10.85
C VAL A 18 -2.25 11.84 -9.86
N ILE A 19 -2.94 10.78 -10.30
CA ILE A 19 -3.76 9.94 -9.41
C ILE A 19 -2.89 9.27 -8.35
N GLY A 20 -1.74 8.73 -8.75
CA GLY A 20 -0.76 8.12 -7.86
C GLY A 20 -0.25 9.10 -6.80
N ALA A 21 0.06 10.34 -7.18
CA ALA A 21 0.48 11.37 -6.24
C ALA A 21 -0.60 11.68 -5.19
N ILE A 22 -1.87 11.75 -5.59
CA ILE A 22 -3.00 11.94 -4.66
C ILE A 22 -3.10 10.77 -3.68
N GLY A 23 -2.99 9.54 -4.18
CA GLY A 23 -2.99 8.33 -3.35
C GLY A 23 -1.84 8.30 -2.34
N ILE A 24 -0.62 8.63 -2.78
CA ILE A 24 0.57 8.69 -1.93
C ILE A 24 0.41 9.76 -0.84
N LEU A 25 -0.06 10.97 -1.18
CA LEU A 25 -0.27 12.03 -0.21
C LEU A 25 -1.34 11.65 0.83
N GLY A 26 -2.44 11.03 0.39
CA GLY A 26 -3.48 10.53 1.28
C GLY A 26 -2.98 9.44 2.23
N LEU A 27 -2.16 8.51 1.71
CA LEU A 27 -1.55 7.44 2.50
C LEU A 27 -0.59 8.03 3.55
N LEU A 28 0.35 8.87 3.13
CA LEU A 28 1.30 9.50 4.03
C LEU A 28 0.61 10.34 5.11
N TYR A 29 -0.44 11.07 4.76
CA TYR A 29 -1.22 11.81 5.74
C TYR A 29 -1.84 10.89 6.79
N SER A 30 -2.47 9.78 6.36
CA SER A 30 -3.05 8.78 7.27
C SER A 30 -1.99 8.17 8.20
N GLU A 31 -0.88 7.72 7.63
CA GLU A 31 0.18 7.02 8.37
C GLU A 31 0.93 7.98 9.31
N VAL A 32 1.28 9.20 8.87
CA VAL A 32 1.97 10.18 9.73
C VAL A 32 1.07 10.63 10.87
N SER A 33 -0.20 10.93 10.59
CA SER A 33 -1.18 11.26 11.63
C SER A 33 -1.25 10.15 12.67
N SER A 34 -1.28 8.89 12.24
CA SER A 34 -1.30 7.76 13.16
C SER A 34 -0.03 7.59 13.98
N CYS A 35 1.13 7.81 13.36
CA CYS A 35 2.43 7.69 14.00
C CYS A 35 2.58 8.74 15.11
N LEU A 36 2.15 9.99 14.86
CA LEU A 36 2.13 11.05 15.87
C LEU A 36 1.29 10.68 17.09
N VAL A 37 0.16 10.02 16.86
CA VAL A 37 -0.78 9.64 17.90
C VAL A 37 -0.24 8.52 18.77
N TYR A 38 0.29 7.47 18.15
CA TYR A 38 0.94 6.40 18.91
C TYR A 38 2.14 6.92 19.69
N ARG A 39 2.86 7.92 19.15
CA ARG A 39 3.94 8.57 19.88
C ARG A 39 3.44 9.33 21.11
N GLU A 40 2.33 10.06 21.00
CA GLU A 40 1.68 10.69 22.16
C GLU A 40 1.23 9.63 23.18
N MET A 41 0.63 8.52 22.73
CA MET A 41 0.20 7.44 23.62
C MET A 41 1.37 6.77 24.35
N ASP A 42 2.49 6.53 23.66
CA ASP A 42 3.68 5.94 24.27
C ASP A 42 4.31 6.88 25.31
N GLN A 43 4.35 8.19 25.05
CA GLN A 43 4.78 9.20 26.03
C GLN A 43 3.88 9.20 27.27
N ILE A 44 2.58 9.02 27.08
CA ILE A 44 1.61 8.93 28.17
C ILE A 44 1.82 7.66 28.99
N LYS A 45 1.98 6.50 28.34
CA LYS A 45 2.26 5.23 29.04
C LYS A 45 3.57 5.30 29.81
N ALA A 46 4.60 5.93 29.27
CA ALA A 46 5.85 6.16 29.99
C ALA A 46 5.64 7.04 31.24
N ALA A 47 4.84 8.11 31.14
CA ALA A 47 4.50 8.94 32.28
C ALA A 47 3.63 8.21 33.34
N GLU A 48 2.80 7.25 32.94
CA GLU A 48 2.07 6.38 33.87
C GLU A 48 3.01 5.42 34.62
N LEU A 49 4.05 4.88 33.96
CA LEU A 49 5.07 4.06 34.62
C LEU A 49 5.87 4.85 35.67
N ASP A 50 6.05 6.15 35.48
CA ASP A 50 6.71 7.06 36.44
C ASP A 50 5.80 7.50 37.60
N SER A 51 4.59 6.92 37.74
CA SER A 51 3.63 7.20 38.83
C SER A 51 3.21 8.68 38.95
N ALA A 52 3.15 9.39 37.82
CA ALA A 52 2.57 10.73 37.76
C ALA A 52 1.03 10.70 37.94
N PRO A 53 0.42 11.69 38.61
CA PRO A 53 -1.02 11.71 38.84
C PRO A 53 -1.81 11.81 37.52
N LYS A 54 -2.76 10.90 37.33
CA LYS A 54 -3.62 10.82 36.14
C LYS A 54 -4.47 12.09 36.00
N SER A 55 -4.30 12.82 34.89
CA SER A 55 -5.15 13.97 34.57
C SER A 55 -6.46 13.50 33.91
N VAL A 56 -7.58 14.16 34.25
CA VAL A 56 -8.93 13.84 33.74
C VAL A 56 -9.03 13.96 32.20
N THR A 57 -8.15 14.75 31.59
CA THR A 57 -8.04 14.92 30.13
C THR A 57 -7.48 13.68 29.41
N LEU A 58 -6.80 12.77 30.13
CA LEU A 58 -6.16 11.58 29.58
C LEU A 58 -7.15 10.49 29.19
N GLN A 59 -8.11 10.17 30.08
CA GLN A 59 -9.15 9.18 29.81
C GLN A 59 -10.08 9.61 28.67
N GLN A 60 -10.39 10.91 28.57
CA GLN A 60 -11.19 11.45 27.47
C GLN A 60 -10.46 11.34 26.12
N LYS A 61 -9.14 11.58 26.07
CA LYS A 61 -8.34 11.36 24.85
C LYS A 61 -8.32 9.88 24.46
N ILE A 62 -8.12 8.97 25.42
CA ILE A 62 -8.11 7.52 25.14
C ILE A 62 -9.49 7.06 24.63
N GLN A 63 -10.59 7.52 25.23
CA GLN A 63 -11.94 7.24 24.73
C GLN A 63 -12.21 7.84 23.34
N TRP A 64 -11.66 9.02 23.03
CA TRP A 64 -11.76 9.60 21.69
C TRP A 64 -10.95 8.83 20.64
N TRP A 65 -9.86 8.17 21.05
CA TRP A 65 -8.98 7.40 20.16
C TRP A 65 -9.35 5.92 20.01
N HIS A 66 -9.88 5.28 21.05
CA HIS A 66 -10.33 3.88 21.00
C HIS A 66 -11.84 3.77 20.69
N GLY A 67 -12.65 4.76 21.07
CA GLY A 67 -14.10 4.76 20.89
C GLY A 67 -14.65 5.91 20.03
N GLY A 68 -13.80 6.79 19.49
CA GLY A 68 -14.22 7.96 18.72
C GLY A 68 -14.14 7.79 17.20
N TYR A 69 -14.66 8.80 16.50
CA TYR A 69 -14.80 8.86 15.03
C TYR A 69 -13.46 8.70 14.27
N SER A 70 -12.33 9.03 14.90
CA SER A 70 -10.99 8.96 14.31
C SER A 70 -10.46 7.52 14.17
N ALA A 71 -10.87 6.61 15.06
CA ALA A 71 -10.44 5.20 15.05
C ALA A 71 -10.97 4.45 13.83
N VAL A 72 -12.22 4.74 13.45
CA VAL A 72 -12.93 4.09 12.34
C VAL A 72 -12.51 4.69 10.99
N TYR A 73 -12.28 6.01 10.93
CA TYR A 73 -12.01 6.70 9.67
C TYR A 73 -10.60 6.42 9.13
N ARG A 74 -9.62 6.19 10.01
CA ARG A 74 -8.22 5.95 9.64
C ARG A 74 -8.00 4.70 8.75
N PRO A 75 -8.45 3.48 9.12
CA PRO A 75 -8.26 2.31 8.27
C PRO A 75 -8.99 2.48 6.93
N VAL A 76 -10.12 3.18 6.91
CA VAL A 76 -10.84 3.51 5.67
C VAL A 76 -10.02 4.45 4.79
N LEU A 77 -9.37 5.47 5.37
CA LEU A 77 -8.53 6.40 4.63
C LEU A 77 -7.28 5.72 4.07
N THR A 78 -6.60 4.88 4.86
CA THR A 78 -5.45 4.08 4.40
C THR A 78 -5.87 3.13 3.28
N LEU A 79 -6.99 2.41 3.44
CA LEU A 79 -7.51 1.50 2.40
C LEU A 79 -7.85 2.25 1.10
N ALA A 80 -8.54 3.39 1.20
CA ALA A 80 -8.90 4.22 0.05
C ALA A 80 -7.65 4.76 -0.66
N ALA A 81 -6.63 5.18 0.10
CA ALA A 81 -5.36 5.65 -0.45
C ALA A 81 -4.62 4.51 -1.17
N THR A 82 -4.53 3.32 -0.57
CA THR A 82 -3.92 2.14 -1.20
C THR A 82 -4.65 1.74 -2.48
N LEU A 83 -5.98 1.72 -2.47
CA LEU A 83 -6.78 1.45 -3.68
C LEU A 83 -6.52 2.48 -4.78
N THR A 84 -6.37 3.76 -4.41
CA THR A 84 -6.05 4.82 -5.37
C THR A 84 -4.67 4.61 -6.01
N ILE A 85 -3.67 4.17 -5.23
CA ILE A 85 -2.34 3.81 -5.75
C ILE A 85 -2.43 2.61 -6.70
N VAL A 86 -3.21 1.58 -6.36
CA VAL A 86 -3.43 0.41 -7.23
C VAL A 86 -4.09 0.83 -8.55
N VAL A 87 -5.11 1.69 -8.51
CA VAL A 87 -5.75 2.22 -9.73
C VAL A 87 -4.75 3.01 -10.57
N ALA A 88 -3.89 3.82 -9.95
CA ALA A 88 -2.84 4.56 -10.65
C ALA A 88 -1.87 3.61 -11.37
N SER A 89 -1.37 2.57 -10.69
CA SER A 89 -0.50 1.56 -11.29
C SER A 89 -1.21 0.80 -12.42
N CYS A 90 -2.51 0.50 -12.27
CA CYS A 90 -3.30 -0.17 -13.30
C CYS A 90 -3.43 0.70 -14.57
N VAL A 91 -3.76 1.99 -14.42
CA VAL A 91 -3.86 2.93 -15.55
C VAL A 91 -2.51 3.06 -16.27
N ALA A 92 -1.40 3.11 -15.52
CA ALA A 92 -0.06 3.16 -16.10
C ALA A 92 0.29 1.90 -16.91
N LEU A 93 0.00 0.71 -16.36
CA LEU A 93 0.30 -0.58 -17.00
C LEU A 93 -0.62 -0.86 -18.21
N LEU A 94 -1.90 -0.51 -18.12
CA LEU A 94 -2.83 -0.65 -19.26
C LEU A 94 -2.41 0.22 -20.45
N GLY A 95 -1.85 1.40 -20.20
CA GLY A 95 -1.29 2.22 -21.27
C GLY A 95 -0.13 1.53 -22.00
N GLN A 96 0.67 0.72 -21.29
CA GLN A 96 1.77 -0.03 -21.89
C GLN A 96 1.28 -1.21 -22.74
N CYS A 97 0.13 -1.82 -22.43
CA CYS A 97 -0.43 -2.92 -23.22
C CYS A 97 -0.69 -2.53 -24.68
N GLY A 98 -1.17 -1.32 -24.95
CA GLY A 98 -1.40 -0.87 -26.34
C GLY A 98 -0.13 -0.68 -27.16
N VAL A 99 1.03 -0.52 -26.50
CA VAL A 99 2.36 -0.53 -27.16
C VAL A 99 2.80 -1.97 -27.41
N LEU A 100 2.56 -2.83 -26.42
CA LEU A 100 2.95 -4.23 -26.43
C LEU A 100 2.24 -5.03 -27.52
N ASP A 101 0.94 -4.79 -27.73
CA ASP A 101 0.16 -5.42 -28.81
C ASP A 101 0.80 -5.13 -30.17
N LYS A 102 1.29 -3.91 -30.40
CA LYS A 102 1.97 -3.55 -31.65
C LYS A 102 3.34 -4.19 -31.81
N VAL A 103 4.05 -4.39 -30.70
CA VAL A 103 5.33 -5.13 -30.73
C VAL A 103 5.09 -6.62 -30.98
N SER A 104 3.97 -7.17 -30.48
CA SER A 104 3.58 -8.56 -30.71
C SER A 104 3.21 -8.87 -32.17
N GLU A 105 2.76 -7.86 -32.92
CA GLU A 105 2.50 -7.98 -34.36
C GLU A 105 3.80 -8.11 -35.18
N GLU A 106 4.92 -7.57 -34.70
CA GLU A 106 6.22 -7.57 -35.39
C GLU A 106 7.22 -8.61 -34.85
N TYR A 107 7.08 -9.03 -33.59
CA TYR A 107 8.02 -9.94 -32.92
C TYR A 107 7.29 -11.04 -32.13
N ASP A 108 7.79 -12.27 -32.22
CA ASP A 108 7.27 -13.39 -31.42
C ASP A 108 7.64 -13.21 -29.94
N LEU A 109 6.65 -12.80 -29.14
CA LEU A 109 6.77 -12.57 -27.70
C LEU A 109 6.45 -13.83 -26.87
N SER A 110 6.19 -14.98 -27.49
CA SER A 110 5.77 -16.21 -26.80
C SER A 110 6.77 -16.73 -25.77
N GLY A 111 8.06 -16.40 -25.92
CA GLY A 111 9.12 -16.72 -24.96
C GLY A 111 9.32 -15.70 -23.83
N THR A 112 8.57 -14.60 -23.80
CA THR A 112 8.75 -13.50 -22.84
C THR A 112 7.66 -13.47 -21.77
N GLN A 113 7.88 -12.69 -20.70
CA GLN A 113 6.90 -12.45 -19.63
C GLN A 113 5.61 -11.77 -20.13
N PHE A 114 5.58 -11.35 -21.39
CA PHE A 114 4.46 -10.71 -22.07
C PHE A 114 3.63 -11.68 -22.92
N GLY A 115 3.99 -12.97 -22.98
CA GLY A 115 3.15 -14.01 -23.54
C GLY A 115 1.89 -14.21 -22.68
N GLY A 116 0.73 -13.84 -23.22
CA GLY A 116 -0.59 -14.01 -22.60
C GLY A 116 -1.46 -12.74 -22.65
N ASP A 117 -2.60 -12.77 -21.96
CA ASP A 117 -3.53 -11.64 -21.87
C ASP A 117 -2.88 -10.48 -21.08
N CYS A 118 -2.43 -9.45 -21.81
CA CYS A 118 -1.74 -8.29 -21.23
C CYS A 118 -2.61 -7.56 -20.20
N VAL A 119 -3.93 -7.49 -20.44
CA VAL A 119 -4.87 -6.80 -19.55
C VAL A 119 -4.94 -7.52 -18.21
N LEU A 120 -5.06 -8.84 -18.23
CA LEU A 120 -5.11 -9.64 -17.01
C LEU A 120 -3.79 -9.52 -16.21
N ARG A 121 -2.64 -9.57 -16.90
CA ARG A 121 -1.33 -9.37 -16.26
C ARG A 121 -1.17 -7.97 -15.69
N ALA A 122 -1.62 -6.93 -16.39
CA ALA A 122 -1.57 -5.54 -15.93
C ALA A 122 -2.38 -5.36 -14.64
N ILE A 123 -3.59 -5.94 -14.57
CA ILE A 123 -4.42 -5.92 -13.37
C ILE A 123 -3.70 -6.61 -12.21
N MET A 124 -3.19 -7.82 -12.41
CA MET A 124 -2.50 -8.58 -11.36
C MET A 124 -1.24 -7.87 -10.87
N LEU A 125 -0.42 -7.34 -11.78
CA LEU A 125 0.78 -6.57 -11.40
C LEU A 125 0.43 -5.27 -10.68
N SER A 126 -0.65 -4.58 -11.07
CA SER A 126 -1.05 -3.32 -10.44
C SER A 126 -1.38 -3.49 -8.95
N VAL A 127 -1.96 -4.64 -8.58
CA VAL A 127 -2.25 -4.97 -7.18
C VAL A 127 -0.94 -5.16 -6.40
N VAL A 128 0.00 -5.94 -6.94
CA VAL A 128 1.29 -6.21 -6.30
C VAL A 128 2.11 -4.92 -6.15
N ASP A 129 2.18 -4.12 -7.20
CA ASP A 129 2.92 -2.86 -7.24
C ASP A 129 2.30 -1.81 -6.32
N GLY A 130 0.99 -1.60 -6.40
CA GLY A 130 0.31 -0.59 -5.60
C GLY A 130 0.29 -0.93 -4.10
N VAL A 131 0.04 -2.19 -3.74
CA VAL A 131 0.09 -2.64 -2.33
C VAL A 131 1.54 -2.68 -1.83
N GLY A 132 2.49 -3.14 -2.65
CA GLY A 132 3.92 -3.14 -2.32
C GLY A 132 4.48 -1.75 -2.04
N MET A 133 4.09 -0.77 -2.87
CA MET A 133 4.44 0.64 -2.68
C MET A 133 3.79 1.23 -1.43
N ALA A 134 2.53 0.90 -1.15
CA ALA A 134 1.87 1.33 0.07
C ALA A 134 2.57 0.77 1.33
N LEU A 135 2.92 -0.52 1.33
CA LEU A 135 3.68 -1.16 2.42
C LEU A 135 5.07 -0.53 2.60
N PHE A 136 5.75 -0.19 1.50
CA PHE A 136 7.02 0.52 1.55
C PHE A 136 6.89 1.88 2.23
N LEU A 137 5.94 2.70 1.78
CA LEU A 137 5.72 4.05 2.34
C LEU A 137 5.31 3.99 3.81
N SER A 138 4.39 3.08 4.16
CA SER A 138 4.03 2.84 5.56
C SER A 138 5.26 2.40 6.37
N SER A 139 6.11 1.51 5.86
CA SER A 139 7.31 1.08 6.59
C SER A 139 8.23 2.26 6.96
N ILE A 140 8.42 3.22 6.06
CA ILE A 140 9.24 4.41 6.31
C ILE A 140 8.65 5.27 7.42
N VAL A 141 7.32 5.47 7.42
CA VAL A 141 6.64 6.29 8.43
C VAL A 141 6.69 5.65 9.82
N TRP A 142 6.62 4.32 9.89
CA TRP A 142 6.56 3.57 11.15
C TRP A 142 7.92 3.16 11.71
N MET A 143 9.00 3.28 10.95
CA MET A 143 10.36 2.94 11.42
C MET A 143 10.72 3.61 12.75
N CYS A 144 10.23 4.82 12.99
CA CYS A 144 10.57 5.61 14.18
C CYS A 144 9.77 5.24 15.45
N THR A 145 8.64 4.53 15.34
CA THR A 145 7.74 4.26 16.48
C THR A 145 7.52 2.77 16.75
N ARG A 146 7.44 1.96 15.70
CA ARG A 146 7.24 0.50 15.80
C ARG A 146 8.11 -0.21 14.75
N THR A 147 9.41 -0.34 15.05
CA THR A 147 10.42 -0.95 14.18
C THR A 147 10.05 -2.36 13.71
N GLY A 148 9.45 -3.19 14.58
CA GLY A 148 9.02 -4.54 14.21
C GLY A 148 7.97 -4.57 13.10
N PHE A 149 6.94 -3.73 13.21
CA PHE A 149 5.93 -3.57 12.16
C PHE A 149 6.55 -3.02 10.87
N ALA A 150 7.42 -2.02 10.98
CA ALA A 150 8.10 -1.43 9.83
C ALA A 150 8.96 -2.46 9.07
N LEU A 151 9.75 -3.28 9.77
CA LEU A 151 10.55 -4.33 9.15
C LEU A 151 9.70 -5.40 8.46
N GLY A 152 8.59 -5.81 9.09
CA GLY A 152 7.65 -6.74 8.49
C GLY A 152 7.01 -6.20 7.20
N ALA A 153 6.53 -4.96 7.24
CA ALA A 153 5.97 -4.29 6.06
C ALA A 153 7.02 -4.11 4.94
N LEU A 154 8.26 -3.77 5.29
CA LEU A 154 9.36 -3.62 4.35
C LEU A 154 9.74 -4.97 3.71
N PHE A 155 9.72 -6.07 4.47
CA PHE A 155 9.97 -7.40 3.92
C PHE A 155 8.85 -7.83 2.94
N LEU A 156 7.59 -7.57 3.28
CA LEU A 156 6.45 -7.84 2.40
C LEU A 156 6.49 -7.01 1.12
N SER A 157 6.97 -5.76 1.22
CA SER A 157 7.22 -4.89 0.08
C SER A 157 8.37 -5.43 -0.80
N ALA A 158 9.51 -5.82 -0.22
CA ALA A 158 10.59 -6.45 -0.99
C ALA A 158 10.13 -7.75 -1.69
N ALA A 159 9.27 -8.53 -1.02
CA ALA A 159 8.66 -9.71 -1.63
C ALA A 159 7.74 -9.37 -2.81
N SER A 160 7.10 -8.19 -2.82
CA SER A 160 6.26 -7.74 -3.95
C SER A 160 7.09 -7.54 -5.21
N ASP A 161 8.30 -6.99 -5.09
CA ASP A 161 9.24 -6.84 -6.21
C ASP A 161 9.69 -8.19 -6.78
N LEU A 162 9.96 -9.17 -5.90
CA LEU A 162 10.31 -10.53 -6.33
C LEU A 162 9.15 -11.18 -7.08
N VAL A 163 7.93 -11.08 -6.56
CA VAL A 163 6.72 -11.63 -7.18
C VAL A 163 6.47 -10.99 -8.54
N ARG A 164 6.65 -9.67 -8.64
CA ARG A 164 6.56 -8.91 -9.89
C ARG A 164 7.59 -9.37 -10.91
N SER A 165 8.85 -9.55 -10.50
CA SER A 165 9.94 -9.98 -11.38
C SER A 165 9.77 -11.40 -11.92
N LEU A 166 9.24 -12.31 -11.11
CA LEU A 166 9.01 -13.70 -11.52
C LEU A 166 7.78 -13.85 -12.43
N GLY A 167 6.79 -12.95 -12.33
CA GLY A 167 5.71 -12.81 -13.31
C GLY A 167 4.74 -14.00 -13.40
N TYR A 168 4.74 -14.92 -12.42
CA TYR A 168 3.81 -16.04 -12.35
C TYR A 168 2.55 -15.66 -11.57
N ALA A 169 1.36 -15.86 -12.17
CA ALA A 169 0.08 -15.51 -11.55
C ALA A 169 -0.17 -16.22 -10.21
N TRP A 170 0.30 -17.46 -10.03
CA TRP A 170 0.16 -18.19 -8.78
C TRP A 170 0.98 -17.57 -7.64
N LEU A 171 2.13 -16.95 -7.92
CA LEU A 171 2.92 -16.24 -6.91
C LEU A 171 2.21 -15.00 -6.39
N VAL A 172 1.48 -14.30 -7.26
CA VAL A 172 0.63 -13.16 -6.88
C VAL A 172 -0.43 -13.59 -5.86
N LEU A 173 -1.08 -14.74 -6.10
CA LEU A 173 -2.08 -15.29 -5.19
C LEU A 173 -1.46 -15.72 -3.85
N VAL A 174 -0.32 -16.41 -3.88
CA VAL A 174 0.39 -16.81 -2.65
C VAL A 174 0.79 -15.59 -1.83
N TRP A 175 1.34 -14.56 -2.46
CA TRP A 175 1.72 -13.31 -1.80
C TRP A 175 0.51 -12.57 -1.22
N ALA A 176 -0.60 -12.50 -1.94
CA ALA A 176 -1.85 -11.91 -1.44
C ALA A 176 -2.39 -12.67 -0.21
N ILE A 177 -2.30 -14.00 -0.19
CA ILE A 177 -2.68 -14.82 0.97
C ILE A 177 -1.77 -14.53 2.17
N VAL A 178 -0.45 -14.41 1.94
CA VAL A 178 0.52 -14.07 3.01
C VAL A 178 0.20 -12.71 3.62
N ILE A 179 -0.12 -11.70 2.81
CA ILE A 179 -0.52 -10.38 3.31
C ILE A 179 -1.83 -10.44 4.07
N ALA A 180 -2.84 -11.13 3.55
CA ALA A 180 -4.11 -11.30 4.23
C ALA A 180 -3.93 -12.01 5.59
N GLY A 181 -3.09 -13.04 5.63
CA GLY A 181 -2.73 -13.75 6.86
C GLY A 181 -1.98 -12.86 7.86
N ALA A 182 -1.02 -12.06 7.40
CA ALA A 182 -0.29 -11.12 8.24
C ALA A 182 -1.23 -10.03 8.81
N ALA A 183 -2.11 -9.47 7.98
CA ALA A 183 -3.11 -8.50 8.41
C ALA A 183 -4.08 -9.11 9.43
N PHE A 184 -4.57 -10.33 9.18
CA PHE A 184 -5.45 -11.03 10.11
C PHE A 184 -4.77 -11.30 11.47
N PHE A 185 -3.51 -11.75 11.45
CA PHE A 185 -2.75 -11.99 12.68
C PHE A 185 -2.56 -10.71 13.48
N LEU A 186 -2.20 -9.61 12.82
CA LEU A 186 -2.03 -8.30 13.47
C LEU A 186 -3.33 -7.77 14.08
N ILE A 187 -4.45 -7.89 13.36
CA ILE A 187 -5.78 -7.50 13.87
C ILE A 187 -6.15 -8.35 15.09
N ARG A 188 -5.91 -9.67 15.01
CA ARG A 188 -6.23 -10.58 16.09
C ARG A 188 -5.38 -10.34 17.33
N SER A 189 -4.07 -10.13 17.17
CA SER A 189 -3.18 -9.82 18.30
C SER A 189 -3.56 -8.51 18.99
N CYS A 190 -4.12 -7.53 18.28
CA CYS A 190 -4.64 -6.31 18.91
C CYS A 190 -5.92 -6.53 19.71
N ASN A 191 -6.76 -7.52 19.35
CA ASN A 191 -8.00 -7.81 20.08
C ASN A 191 -7.79 -8.70 21.31
N GLU A 192 -6.67 -9.42 21.41
CA GLU A 192 -6.36 -10.32 22.54
C GLU A 192 -5.62 -9.58 23.69
N GLU A 193 -5.25 -8.30 23.52
CA GLU A 193 -4.65 -7.45 24.56
C GLU A 193 -5.67 -6.57 25.35
N GLU A 194 -6.98 -6.70 25.06
CA GLU A 194 -8.09 -6.13 25.86
C GLU A 194 -8.61 -7.12 26.92
#